data_AF-A0A349NH93-F1
#
_entry.id   AF-A0A349NH93-F1
#
_cell.length_a   1.000
_cell.length_b   1.000
_cell.length_c   1.000
_cell.angle_alpha   90.00
_cell.angle_beta   90.00
_cell.angle_gamma   90.00
#
_symmetry.space_group_name_H-M   'P 1'
#
loop_
_entity.id
_entity.type
_entity.pdbx_description
1 polymer ?
#
loop_
_entity_poly.entity_id
_entity_poly.type
_entity_poly.pdbx_seq_one_letter_code
_entity_poly.pdbx_strand_id
1 'polypeptide(L)'
;MKESFVLYTGQYTAIKSLSLEAKGELLDALYRYVIDGTVPDFTTAEIKMAFNFIRIQIDRDQHKYITICEKRAMAGRRGGRPKAKKTNAFKKSKAKQEKLKNPDTDNDTDNDTDNDTDNIYTKKTKKENHEKKFIEIVKDFNSQVNNTGSSVKPVRVLNDLRRESLAKILSMYSPGQIRIAIHNALMSSYVNGRTAERKRPVDFDWLIEEKNFARAFEGSL
;
A
#
# COMPACT_ATOMS: atom_id res chain seq x y z
N MET A 1 -19.40 9.52 5.47
CA MET A 1 -18.54 8.83 6.45
C MET A 1 -19.45 7.92 7.28
N LYS A 2 -18.94 7.03 8.14
CA LYS A 2 -19.83 6.26 9.02
C LYS A 2 -20.26 7.16 10.17
N GLU A 3 -21.55 7.23 10.46
CA GLU A 3 -22.13 8.08 11.52
C GLU A 3 -21.84 7.57 12.95
N SER A 4 -21.11 6.46 13.09
CA SER A 4 -20.83 5.83 14.36
C SER A 4 -19.47 5.15 14.39
N PHE A 5 -18.86 5.14 15.57
CA PHE A 5 -17.69 4.34 15.91
C PHE A 5 -18.02 3.39 17.07
N VAL A 6 -17.18 2.37 17.28
CA VAL A 6 -17.41 1.32 18.29
C VAL A 6 -16.28 1.33 19.29
N LEU A 7 -16.63 1.31 20.58
CA LEU A 7 -15.69 1.02 21.66
C LEU A 7 -15.84 -0.45 22.05
N TYR A 8 -14.72 -1.15 22.05
CA TYR A 8 -14.67 -2.58 22.31
C TYR A 8 -14.47 -2.84 23.80
N THR A 9 -15.13 -3.87 24.33
CA THR A 9 -15.00 -4.25 25.74
C THR A 9 -13.56 -4.54 26.16
N GLY A 10 -12.72 -5.05 25.25
CA GLY A 10 -11.28 -5.26 25.47
C GLY A 10 -10.49 -3.97 25.76
N GLN A 11 -10.99 -2.80 25.36
CA GLN A 11 -10.35 -1.50 25.63
C GLN A 11 -10.55 -1.04 27.08
N TYR A 12 -11.52 -1.62 27.80
CA TYR A 12 -11.81 -1.26 29.18
C TYR A 12 -10.60 -1.40 30.10
N THR A 13 -9.76 -2.42 29.87
CA THR A 13 -8.55 -2.66 30.66
C THR A 13 -7.56 -1.49 30.61
N ALA A 14 -7.49 -0.78 29.49
CA ALA A 14 -6.60 0.36 29.28
C ALA A 14 -7.12 1.66 29.91
N ILE A 15 -8.44 1.77 30.13
CA ILE A 15 -9.06 3.01 30.61
C ILE A 15 -9.64 2.89 32.03
N LYS A 16 -9.76 1.67 32.59
CA LYS A 16 -10.41 1.45 33.89
C LYS A 16 -9.76 2.24 35.02
N SER A 17 -8.44 2.35 35.02
CA SER A 17 -7.63 3.02 36.05
C SER A 17 -7.59 4.54 35.93
N LEU A 18 -8.10 5.10 34.82
CA LEU A 18 -8.15 6.55 34.63
C LEU A 18 -9.18 7.19 35.57
N SER A 19 -8.87 8.43 36.01
CA SER A 19 -9.82 9.28 36.74
C SER A 19 -11.05 9.61 35.89
N LEU A 20 -12.14 10.04 36.53
CA LEU A 20 -13.36 10.41 35.79
C LEU A 20 -13.10 11.59 34.83
N GLU A 21 -12.31 12.58 35.25
CA GLU A 21 -11.90 13.70 34.41
C GLU A 21 -11.09 13.22 33.19
N ALA A 22 -10.12 12.33 33.40
CA ALA A 22 -9.31 11.76 32.32
C ALA A 22 -10.15 10.91 31.34
N LYS A 23 -11.16 10.19 31.83
CA LYS A 23 -12.13 9.48 30.97
C LYS A 23 -12.98 10.45 30.16
N GLY A 24 -13.37 11.59 30.74
CA GLY A 24 -14.08 12.65 30.04
C GLY A 24 -13.25 13.27 28.92
N GLU A 25 -11.99 13.63 29.22
CA GLU A 25 -11.04 14.15 28.22
C GLU A 25 -10.78 13.15 27.10
N LEU A 26 -10.59 11.87 27.44
CA LEU A 26 -10.44 10.80 26.45
C LEU A 26 -11.68 10.67 25.56
N LEU A 27 -12.88 10.71 26.14
CA LEU A 27 -14.13 10.59 25.39
C LEU A 27 -14.30 11.75 24.39
N ASP A 28 -14.08 12.99 24.84
CA ASP A 28 -14.13 14.17 23.98
C ASP A 28 -13.12 14.07 22.83
N ALA A 29 -11.88 13.68 23.14
CA ALA A 29 -10.84 13.50 22.15
C ALA A 29 -11.19 12.45 21.09
N LEU A 30 -11.83 11.34 21.48
CA LEU A 30 -12.29 10.31 20.54
C LEU A 30 -13.37 10.82 19.60
N TYR A 31 -14.35 11.58 20.11
CA TYR A 31 -15.39 12.17 19.28
C TYR A 31 -14.82 13.18 18.29
N ARG A 32 -13.97 14.08 18.76
CA ARG A 32 -13.29 15.06 17.90
C ARG A 32 -12.54 14.33 16.79
N TYR A 33 -11.69 13.37 17.14
CA TYR A 33 -10.94 12.58 16.16
C TYR A 33 -11.83 11.93 15.09
N VAL A 34 -13.00 11.39 15.45
CA VAL A 34 -13.91 10.76 14.48
C VAL A 34 -14.62 11.79 13.60
N ILE A 35 -14.98 12.95 14.14
CA ILE A 35 -15.75 13.99 13.43
C ILE A 35 -14.86 14.80 12.48
N ASP A 36 -13.74 15.32 12.99
CA ASP A 36 -12.89 16.29 12.29
C ASP A 36 -11.46 15.80 12.06
N GLY A 37 -11.08 14.64 12.59
CA GLY A 37 -9.72 14.10 12.49
C GLY A 37 -8.71 14.82 13.39
N THR A 38 -9.15 15.71 14.28
CA THR A 38 -8.27 16.46 15.17
C THR A 38 -7.78 15.58 16.32
N VAL A 39 -6.50 15.74 16.66
CA VAL A 39 -5.90 15.11 17.84
C VAL A 39 -5.66 16.23 18.85
N PRO A 40 -6.41 16.28 19.96
CA PRO A 40 -6.21 17.28 21.00
C PRO A 40 -4.85 17.11 21.69
N ASP A 41 -4.40 18.18 22.34
CA ASP A 41 -3.32 18.07 23.31
C ASP A 41 -3.85 17.43 24.59
N PHE A 42 -3.13 16.43 25.10
CA PHE A 42 -3.53 15.65 26.27
C PHE A 42 -2.87 16.17 27.53
N THR A 43 -3.64 16.24 28.61
CA THR A 43 -3.15 16.68 29.92
C THR A 43 -2.12 15.70 30.48
N THR A 44 -2.32 14.39 30.26
CA THR A 44 -1.44 13.34 30.78
C THR A 44 -1.04 12.33 29.70
N ALA A 45 0.14 11.72 29.90
CA ALA A 45 0.64 10.67 29.01
C ALA A 45 -0.27 9.42 28.98
N GLU A 46 -0.96 9.13 30.08
CA GLU A 46 -1.89 8.00 30.20
C GLU A 46 -3.08 8.15 29.24
N ILE A 47 -3.67 9.34 29.18
CA ILE A 47 -4.78 9.65 28.26
C ILE A 47 -4.31 9.52 26.82
N LYS A 48 -3.12 10.05 26.51
CA LYS A 48 -2.52 9.94 25.17
C LYS A 48 -2.30 8.48 24.75
N MET A 49 -1.81 7.64 25.66
CA MET A 49 -1.62 6.21 25.39
C MET A 49 -2.95 5.48 25.17
N ALA A 50 -3.94 5.73 26.04
CA ALA A 50 -5.28 5.16 25.90
C ALA A 50 -5.96 5.60 24.59
N PHE A 51 -5.85 6.89 24.26
CA PHE A 51 -6.34 7.45 23.00
C PHE A 51 -5.69 6.76 21.80
N ASN A 52 -4.36 6.66 21.78
CA ASN A 52 -3.66 6.00 20.67
C ASN A 52 -4.08 4.53 20.51
N PHE A 53 -4.27 3.81 21.63
CA PHE A 53 -4.73 2.42 21.60
C PHE A 53 -6.13 2.28 20.98
N ILE A 54 -7.07 3.15 21.36
CA ILE A 54 -8.44 3.13 20.83
C ILE A 54 -8.48 3.66 19.39
N ARG A 55 -7.73 4.71 19.08
CA ARG A 55 -7.59 5.31 17.74
C ARG A 55 -7.18 4.28 16.70
N ILE A 56 -6.18 3.44 17.01
CA ILE A 56 -5.77 2.35 16.12
C ILE A 56 -6.96 1.45 15.80
N GLN A 57 -7.88 1.19 16.73
CA GLN A 57 -9.05 0.39 16.39
C GLN A 57 -10.03 1.14 15.47
N ILE A 58 -10.30 2.41 15.75
CA ILE A 58 -11.20 3.26 14.96
C ILE A 58 -10.75 3.33 13.51
N ASP A 59 -9.46 3.59 13.28
CA ASP A 59 -8.87 3.64 11.94
C ASP A 59 -9.08 2.32 11.17
N ARG A 60 -9.21 1.20 11.90
CA ARG A 60 -9.27 -0.15 11.33
C ARG A 60 -10.63 -0.36 10.75
N ASP A 61 -11.62 -0.04 11.56
CA ASP A 61 -13.02 -0.22 11.26
C ASP A 61 -13.42 0.73 10.15
N GLN A 62 -12.91 1.97 10.17
CA GLN A 62 -13.11 2.94 9.10
C GLN A 62 -12.49 2.46 7.79
N HIS A 63 -11.25 1.97 7.81
CA HIS A 63 -10.60 1.44 6.60
C HIS A 63 -11.32 0.19 6.06
N LYS A 64 -11.73 -0.73 6.94
CA LYS A 64 -12.51 -1.92 6.58
C LYS A 64 -13.82 -1.52 5.92
N TYR A 65 -14.53 -0.55 6.50
CA TYR A 65 -15.78 -0.04 5.96
C TYR A 65 -15.60 0.59 4.57
N ILE A 66 -14.63 1.50 4.41
CA ILE A 66 -14.33 2.16 3.12
C ILE A 66 -14.02 1.11 2.05
N THR A 67 -13.15 0.13 2.36
CA THR A 67 -12.77 -0.93 1.43
C THR A 67 -13.98 -1.75 0.98
N ILE A 68 -14.89 -2.10 1.91
CA ILE A 68 -16.12 -2.83 1.58
C ILE A 68 -17.03 -1.98 0.68
N CYS A 69 -17.20 -0.69 0.99
CA CYS A 69 -17.97 0.24 0.19
C CYS A 69 -17.42 0.35 -1.24
N GLU A 70 -16.11 0.50 -1.41
CA GLU A 70 -15.46 0.58 -2.71
C GLU A 70 -15.62 -0.72 -3.52
N LYS A 71 -15.39 -1.89 -2.90
CA LYS A 71 -15.58 -3.19 -3.55
C LYS A 71 -17.02 -3.36 -4.04
N ARG A 72 -18.01 -3.02 -3.20
CA ARG A 72 -19.44 -3.08 -3.54
C ARG A 72 -19.80 -2.08 -4.64
N ALA A 73 -19.25 -0.87 -4.60
CA ALA A 73 -19.45 0.14 -5.64
C ALA A 73 -18.90 -0.34 -7.00
N MET A 74 -17.69 -0.93 -7.02
CA MET A 74 -17.11 -1.52 -8.23
C MET A 74 -17.93 -2.68 -8.77
N ALA A 75 -18.37 -3.60 -7.90
CA ALA A 75 -19.25 -4.71 -8.29
C ALA A 75 -20.59 -4.19 -8.86
N GLY A 76 -21.17 -3.16 -8.25
CA GLY A 76 -22.37 -2.49 -8.75
C GLY A 76 -22.18 -1.86 -10.13
N ARG A 77 -21.05 -1.17 -10.35
CA ARG A 77 -20.69 -0.59 -11.67
C ARG A 77 -20.53 -1.64 -12.76
N ARG A 78 -19.97 -2.82 -12.42
CA ARG A 78 -19.79 -3.93 -13.36
C ARG A 78 -21.11 -4.64 -13.72
N GLY A 79 -22.18 -4.38 -12.98
CA GLY A 79 -23.51 -4.92 -13.24
C GLY A 79 -23.62 -6.39 -12.85
N GLY A 80 -24.17 -6.68 -11.68
CA GLY A 80 -24.43 -8.06 -11.23
C GLY A 80 -25.78 -8.62 -11.66
N ARG A 81 -26.69 -7.78 -12.16
CA ARG A 81 -28.02 -8.23 -12.60
C ARG A 81 -27.91 -8.73 -14.05
N PRO A 82 -28.13 -10.03 -14.31
CA PRO A 82 -28.15 -10.53 -15.68
C PRO A 82 -29.21 -9.74 -16.47
N LYS A 83 -28.82 -9.24 -17.65
CA LYS A 83 -29.77 -8.54 -18.52
C LYS A 83 -30.88 -9.53 -18.86
N ALA A 84 -32.11 -9.21 -18.49
CA ALA A 84 -33.27 -10.01 -18.85
C ALA A 84 -33.30 -10.11 -20.38
N LYS A 85 -32.93 -11.27 -20.92
CA LYS A 85 -33.20 -11.59 -22.31
C LYS A 85 -34.72 -11.61 -22.43
N LYS A 86 -35.31 -10.65 -23.15
CA LYS A 86 -36.66 -10.79 -23.66
C LYS A 86 -36.64 -11.94 -24.66
N THR A 87 -36.89 -13.16 -24.20
CA THR A 87 -37.29 -14.26 -25.07
C THR A 87 -38.58 -14.82 -24.53
N ASN A 88 -39.63 -14.59 -25.31
CA ASN A 88 -40.95 -15.12 -25.10
C ASN A 88 -40.89 -16.65 -24.96
N ALA A 89 -41.68 -17.13 -24.00
CA ALA A 89 -42.39 -18.40 -23.94
C ALA A 89 -41.83 -19.65 -24.68
N PHE A 90 -41.81 -20.74 -23.90
CA PHE A 90 -41.91 -22.15 -24.32
C PHE A 90 -40.71 -22.79 -25.01
N LYS A 91 -40.03 -23.70 -24.30
CA LYS A 91 -40.20 -25.16 -24.47
C LYS A 91 -39.39 -25.92 -23.41
N LYS A 92 -40.09 -26.72 -22.60
CA LYS A 92 -39.53 -27.88 -21.90
C LYS A 92 -39.25 -28.97 -22.95
N SER A 93 -38.06 -29.56 -22.97
CA SER A 93 -37.88 -31.02 -23.05
C SER A 93 -36.42 -31.43 -22.89
N LYS A 94 -36.25 -32.59 -22.27
CA LYS A 94 -35.02 -33.19 -21.74
C LYS A 94 -34.02 -33.67 -22.82
N ALA A 95 -32.77 -33.76 -22.35
CA ALA A 95 -31.72 -34.74 -22.68
C ALA A 95 -31.09 -34.70 -24.09
N LYS A 96 -29.78 -34.41 -24.16
CA LYS A 96 -28.70 -35.43 -24.24
C LYS A 96 -27.35 -34.72 -24.27
N GLN A 97 -26.39 -35.26 -23.51
CA GLN A 97 -25.00 -34.81 -23.47
C GLN A 97 -24.37 -34.93 -24.85
N GLU A 98 -23.73 -33.85 -25.32
CA GLU A 98 -22.48 -33.95 -26.08
C GLU A 98 -21.63 -32.71 -25.83
N LYS A 99 -20.35 -32.97 -25.59
CA LYS A 99 -19.31 -32.04 -25.13
C LYS A 99 -19.27 -30.77 -25.97
N LEU A 100 -19.58 -29.63 -25.35
CA LEU A 100 -18.94 -28.37 -25.69
C LEU A 100 -18.02 -27.96 -24.55
N LYS A 101 -16.73 -27.82 -24.89
CA LYS A 101 -15.70 -27.23 -24.07
C LYS A 101 -16.08 -25.79 -23.72
N ASN A 102 -16.05 -25.49 -22.42
CA ASN A 102 -16.01 -24.19 -21.75
C ASN A 102 -17.25 -23.31 -21.98
N PRO A 103 -17.94 -22.90 -20.91
CA PRO A 103 -17.37 -21.98 -19.93
C PRO A 103 -17.71 -22.35 -18.47
N ASP A 104 -17.34 -21.49 -17.52
CA ASP A 104 -17.65 -21.55 -16.10
C ASP A 104 -16.75 -22.53 -15.30
N THR A 105 -16.28 -22.22 -14.11
CA THR A 105 -16.88 -21.37 -13.07
C THR A 105 -15.74 -20.92 -12.16
N ASP A 106 -15.55 -19.62 -12.00
CA ASP A 106 -14.73 -19.07 -10.92
C ASP A 106 -15.55 -19.22 -9.64
N ASN A 107 -15.54 -20.44 -9.09
CA ASN A 107 -16.22 -20.78 -7.86
C ASN A 107 -15.23 -20.60 -6.72
N ASP A 108 -14.85 -19.35 -6.44
CA ASP A 108 -14.23 -18.99 -5.15
C ASP A 108 -15.33 -19.12 -4.08
N THR A 109 -15.50 -20.37 -3.64
CA THR A 109 -16.23 -20.68 -2.43
C THR A 109 -15.33 -20.24 -1.29
N ASP A 110 -15.74 -19.11 -0.71
CA ASP A 110 -15.30 -18.58 0.57
C ASP A 110 -15.16 -19.71 1.60
N ASN A 111 -13.93 -19.94 2.06
CA ASN A 111 -13.70 -20.56 3.35
C ASN A 111 -12.86 -19.58 4.16
N ASP A 112 -13.57 -18.74 4.91
CA ASP A 112 -13.07 -18.03 6.08
C ASP A 112 -12.26 -19.01 6.93
N THR A 113 -10.94 -18.89 6.86
CA THR A 113 -10.07 -19.31 7.96
C THR A 113 -9.46 -18.05 8.53
N ASP A 114 -10.07 -17.63 9.63
CA ASP A 114 -9.64 -16.67 10.61
C ASP A 114 -8.15 -16.84 10.95
N ASN A 115 -7.26 -16.07 10.30
CA ASN A 115 -6.01 -15.58 10.87
C ASN A 115 -5.31 -14.58 9.91
N ASP A 116 -5.70 -13.30 9.87
CA ASP A 116 -4.80 -12.28 9.31
C ASP A 116 -5.14 -10.83 9.72
N THR A 117 -5.53 -10.61 10.98
CA THR A 117 -5.78 -9.24 11.48
C THR A 117 -4.48 -8.48 11.80
N ASP A 118 -3.31 -9.14 11.74
CA ASP A 118 -1.99 -8.52 11.86
C ASP A 118 -1.45 -7.98 10.51
N ASN A 119 -2.08 -8.30 9.37
CA ASN A 119 -1.49 -8.03 8.06
C ASN A 119 -1.95 -6.72 7.39
N ILE A 120 -3.06 -6.11 7.83
CA ILE A 120 -3.60 -4.89 7.18
C ILE A 120 -3.03 -3.62 7.83
N TYR A 121 -2.89 -3.61 9.16
CA TYR A 121 -2.19 -2.52 9.85
C TYR A 121 -0.72 -2.48 9.49
N THR A 122 -0.08 -3.64 9.43
CA THR A 122 1.27 -3.75 8.90
C THR A 122 1.31 -3.38 7.42
N LYS A 123 0.33 -3.69 6.55
CA LYS A 123 0.34 -3.21 5.15
C LYS A 123 0.15 -1.70 5.00
N LYS A 124 -0.69 -1.04 5.80
CA LYS A 124 -0.90 0.42 5.71
C LYS A 124 0.29 1.19 6.28
N THR A 125 0.80 0.78 7.45
CA THR A 125 2.07 1.30 8.00
C THR A 125 3.28 0.91 7.15
N LYS A 126 3.34 -0.29 6.54
CA LYS A 126 4.37 -0.66 5.55
C LYS A 126 4.24 0.17 4.28
N LYS A 127 3.04 0.50 3.79
CA LYS A 127 2.85 1.40 2.63
C LYS A 127 3.31 2.83 2.94
N GLU A 128 2.95 3.37 4.10
CA GLU A 128 3.41 4.70 4.54
C GLU A 128 4.93 4.72 4.80
N ASN A 129 5.47 3.65 5.36
CA ASN A 129 6.91 3.48 5.58
C ASN A 129 7.66 3.28 4.25
N HIS A 130 7.08 2.53 3.30
CA HIS A 130 7.63 2.35 1.96
C HIS A 130 7.62 3.66 1.18
N GLU A 131 6.57 4.48 1.28
CA GLU A 131 6.56 5.79 0.60
C GLU A 131 7.69 6.68 1.11
N LYS A 132 7.92 6.74 2.43
CA LYS A 132 9.08 7.45 3.00
C LYS A 132 10.41 6.91 2.48
N LYS A 133 10.57 5.58 2.45
CA LYS A 133 11.78 4.92 1.92
C LYS A 133 11.99 5.19 0.43
N PHE A 134 10.94 5.19 -0.38
CA PHE A 134 11.03 5.50 -1.80
C PHE A 134 11.48 6.94 -2.02
N ILE A 135 10.90 7.88 -1.26
CA ILE A 135 11.30 9.29 -1.30
C ILE A 135 12.76 9.45 -0.88
N GLU A 136 13.21 8.73 0.15
CA GLU A 136 14.61 8.75 0.59
C GLU A 136 15.57 8.22 -0.49
N ILE A 137 15.25 7.07 -1.11
CA ILE A 137 16.05 6.53 -2.23
C ILE A 137 16.16 7.54 -3.38
N VAL A 138 15.05 8.18 -3.75
CA VAL A 138 15.04 9.18 -4.83
C VAL A 138 15.84 10.43 -4.45
N LYS A 139 15.78 10.88 -3.19
CA LYS A 139 16.59 12.00 -2.69
C LYS A 139 18.07 11.65 -2.72
N ASP A 140 18.44 10.47 -2.25
CA ASP A 140 19.83 9.99 -2.27
C ASP A 140 20.35 9.89 -3.72
N PHE A 141 19.55 9.32 -4.63
CA PHE A 141 19.87 9.25 -6.05
C PHE A 141 20.11 10.64 -6.65
N ASN A 142 19.17 11.57 -6.47
CA ASN A 142 19.29 12.93 -7.01
C ASN A 142 20.48 13.69 -6.42
N SER A 143 20.78 13.49 -5.14
CA SER A 143 21.94 14.10 -4.49
C SER A 143 23.25 13.54 -5.05
N GLN A 144 23.32 12.23 -5.26
CA GLN A 144 24.50 11.59 -5.86
C GLN A 144 24.70 11.99 -7.32
N VAL A 145 23.64 12.15 -8.11
CA VAL A 145 23.74 12.64 -9.50
C VAL A 145 24.47 13.99 -9.55
N ASN A 146 24.11 14.91 -8.65
CA ASN A 146 24.75 16.22 -8.56
C ASN A 146 26.21 16.15 -8.10
N ASN A 147 26.53 15.22 -7.19
CA ASN A 147 27.86 15.11 -6.60
C ASN A 147 28.87 14.32 -7.46
N THR A 148 28.40 13.36 -8.27
CA THR A 148 29.26 12.47 -9.07
C THR A 148 29.54 13.00 -10.49
N GLY A 149 28.94 14.12 -10.88
CA GLY A 149 29.02 14.63 -12.26
C GLY A 149 28.42 13.64 -13.28
N SER A 150 27.41 12.88 -12.84
CA SER A 150 26.71 11.92 -13.69
C SER A 150 25.91 12.64 -14.78
N SER A 151 25.86 12.06 -15.97
CA SER A 151 25.03 12.53 -17.09
C SER A 151 23.57 12.06 -16.97
N VAL A 152 23.24 11.21 -16.00
CA VAL A 152 21.89 10.71 -15.76
C VAL A 152 21.01 11.84 -15.20
N LYS A 153 19.74 11.88 -15.61
CA LYS A 153 18.83 12.95 -15.19
C LYS A 153 18.25 12.67 -13.79
N PRO A 154 18.13 13.71 -12.93
CA PRO A 154 17.40 13.61 -11.67
C PRO A 154 15.93 13.23 -11.87
N VAL A 155 15.40 12.46 -10.92
CA VAL A 155 14.00 12.04 -10.86
C VAL A 155 13.15 13.19 -10.33
N ARG A 156 12.10 13.55 -11.09
CA ARG A 156 11.14 14.60 -10.72
C ARG A 156 9.83 14.07 -10.15
N VAL A 157 9.38 12.92 -10.65
CA VAL A 157 8.09 12.33 -10.32
C VAL A 157 8.29 10.87 -9.98
N LEU A 158 7.77 10.45 -8.84
CA LEU A 158 7.66 9.05 -8.50
C LEU A 158 6.24 8.59 -8.88
N ASN A 159 6.13 7.78 -9.94
CA ASN A 159 4.87 7.20 -10.40
C ASN A 159 4.70 5.79 -9.81
N ASP A 160 3.54 5.18 -10.03
CA ASP A 160 3.21 3.89 -9.41
C ASP A 160 4.08 2.73 -9.93
N LEU A 161 4.48 2.77 -11.19
CA LEU A 161 5.41 1.78 -11.76
C LEU A 161 6.79 1.85 -11.09
N ARG A 162 7.32 3.06 -10.86
CA ARG A 162 8.58 3.26 -10.13
C ARG A 162 8.46 2.78 -8.68
N ARG A 163 7.32 3.02 -8.02
CA ARG A 163 7.06 2.50 -6.67
C ARG A 163 7.07 0.98 -6.64
N GLU A 164 6.48 0.34 -7.63
CA GLU A 164 6.48 -1.13 -7.71
C GLU A 164 7.90 -1.68 -7.89
N SER A 165 8.70 -1.12 -8.78
CA SER A 165 10.10 -1.52 -8.97
C SER A 165 10.94 -1.28 -7.72
N LEU A 166 10.80 -0.12 -7.08
CA LEU A 166 11.49 0.17 -5.81
C LEU A 166 11.03 -0.74 -4.67
N ALA A 167 9.77 -1.16 -4.65
CA ALA A 167 9.26 -2.11 -3.65
C ALA A 167 9.95 -3.47 -3.79
N LYS A 168 10.18 -3.94 -5.03
CA LYS A 168 10.94 -5.16 -5.31
C LYS A 168 12.38 -5.02 -4.83
N ILE A 169 13.04 -3.91 -5.16
CA ILE A 169 14.41 -3.63 -4.68
C ILE A 169 14.49 -3.61 -3.14
N LEU A 170 13.57 -2.92 -2.45
CA LEU A 170 13.53 -2.88 -0.99
C LEU A 170 13.31 -4.25 -0.34
N SER A 171 12.72 -5.21 -1.06
CA SER A 171 12.54 -6.58 -0.57
C SER A 171 13.81 -7.43 -0.69
N MET A 172 14.72 -7.07 -1.60
CA MET A 172 15.92 -7.85 -1.93
C MET A 172 17.21 -7.24 -1.36
N TYR A 173 17.26 -5.92 -1.18
CA TYR A 173 18.46 -5.18 -0.84
C TYR A 173 18.27 -4.32 0.41
N SER A 174 19.28 -4.31 1.28
CA SER A 174 19.36 -3.39 2.42
C SER A 174 19.63 -1.94 1.96
N PRO A 175 19.32 -0.92 2.79
CA PRO A 175 19.56 0.48 2.44
C PRO A 175 21.03 0.78 2.06
N GLY A 176 21.99 0.15 2.73
CA GLY A 176 23.42 0.29 2.40
C GLY A 176 23.76 -0.29 1.02
N GLN A 177 23.22 -1.46 0.68
CA GLN A 177 23.41 -2.08 -0.64
C GLN A 177 22.79 -1.24 -1.74
N ILE A 178 21.61 -0.65 -1.50
CA ILE A 178 20.96 0.25 -2.46
C ILE A 178 21.83 1.49 -2.72
N ARG A 179 22.40 2.09 -1.67
CA ARG A 179 23.33 3.23 -1.82
C ARG A 179 24.57 2.86 -2.64
N ILE A 180 25.15 1.69 -2.39
CA ILE A 180 26.31 1.19 -3.15
C ILE A 180 25.95 0.97 -4.62
N ALA A 181 24.81 0.33 -4.90
CA ALA A 181 24.35 0.08 -6.26
C ALA A 181 24.14 1.38 -7.05
N ILE A 182 23.49 2.38 -6.42
CA ILE A 182 23.31 3.71 -7.01
C ILE A 182 24.65 4.38 -7.30
N HIS A 183 25.58 4.36 -6.34
CA HIS A 183 26.90 4.96 -6.51
C HIS A 183 27.68 4.30 -7.67
N ASN A 184 27.72 2.97 -7.70
CA ASN A 184 28.37 2.20 -8.76
C ASN A 184 27.77 2.52 -10.14
N ALA A 185 26.44 2.59 -10.22
CA ALA A 185 25.76 2.96 -11.45
C ALA A 185 26.14 4.38 -11.90
N LEU A 186 26.05 5.37 -11.02
CA LEU A 186 26.32 6.76 -11.36
C LEU A 186 27.79 7.02 -11.73
N MET A 187 28.71 6.17 -11.28
CA MET A 187 30.13 6.21 -11.66
C MET A 187 30.44 5.40 -12.94
N SER A 188 29.57 4.49 -13.36
CA SER A 188 29.81 3.64 -14.55
C SER A 188 29.80 4.45 -15.85
N SER A 189 30.79 4.18 -16.71
CA SER A 189 30.83 4.79 -18.04
C SER A 189 29.65 4.37 -18.92
N TYR A 190 29.15 3.13 -18.77
CA TYR A 190 28.01 2.63 -19.54
C TYR A 190 26.72 3.38 -19.20
N VAL A 191 26.41 3.50 -17.90
CA VAL A 191 25.24 4.23 -17.40
C VAL A 191 25.24 5.68 -17.84
N ASN A 192 26.41 6.31 -17.88
CA ASN A 192 26.56 7.70 -18.30
C ASN A 192 26.62 7.90 -19.82
N GLY A 193 26.55 6.84 -20.61
CA GLY A 193 26.62 6.91 -22.08
C GLY A 193 28.00 7.31 -22.60
N ARG A 194 29.06 6.92 -21.91
CA ARG A 194 30.47 7.23 -22.22
C ARG A 194 31.20 6.02 -22.83
N THR A 195 30.48 5.04 -23.37
CA THR A 195 31.06 3.84 -24.01
C THR A 195 30.80 3.84 -25.52
N ALA A 196 31.54 3.01 -26.26
CA ALA A 196 31.31 2.84 -27.70
C ALA A 196 29.91 2.26 -27.99
N GLU A 197 29.46 1.34 -27.13
CA GLU A 197 28.17 0.64 -27.24
C GLU A 197 26.98 1.52 -26.87
N ARG A 198 27.16 2.48 -25.95
CA ARG A 198 26.10 3.37 -25.48
C ARG A 198 26.60 4.81 -25.40
N LYS A 199 26.04 5.66 -26.26
CA LYS A 199 26.36 7.10 -26.37
C LYS A 199 25.37 8.03 -25.65
N ARG A 200 24.38 7.47 -24.95
CA ARG A 200 23.36 8.22 -24.21
C ARG A 200 23.22 7.67 -22.80
N PRO A 201 23.11 8.55 -21.78
CA PRO A 201 22.91 8.08 -20.42
C PRO A 201 21.59 7.32 -20.30
N VAL A 202 21.57 6.32 -19.44
CA VAL A 202 20.34 5.61 -19.06
C VAL A 202 19.45 6.52 -18.21
N ASP A 203 18.18 6.15 -18.08
CA ASP A 203 17.27 6.80 -17.14
C ASP A 203 17.16 6.02 -15.83
N PHE A 204 16.47 6.62 -14.87
CA PHE A 204 16.21 6.01 -13.58
C PHE A 204 15.40 4.72 -13.69
N ASP A 205 14.48 4.63 -14.66
CA ASP A 205 13.62 3.46 -14.85
C ASP A 205 14.44 2.24 -15.26
N TRP A 206 15.38 2.42 -16.19
CA TRP A 206 16.34 1.38 -16.56
C TRP A 206 17.17 0.92 -15.37
N LEU A 207 17.62 1.83 -14.50
CA LEU A 207 18.44 1.49 -13.34
C LEU A 207 17.69 0.64 -12.31
N ILE A 208 16.41 0.94 -12.06
CA ILE A 208 15.60 0.24 -11.05
C ILE A 208 14.96 -1.07 -11.57
N GLU A 209 15.22 -1.46 -12.81
CA GLU A 209 14.90 -2.80 -13.28
C GLU A 209 15.78 -3.83 -12.55
N GLU A 210 15.18 -4.90 -12.05
CA GLU A 210 15.82 -5.91 -11.20
C GLU A 210 17.16 -6.42 -11.77
N LYS A 211 17.19 -6.76 -13.07
CA LYS A 211 18.39 -7.24 -13.77
C LYS A 211 19.52 -6.19 -13.77
N ASN A 212 19.18 -4.94 -14.03
CA ASN A 212 20.18 -3.87 -14.14
C ASN A 212 20.65 -3.43 -12.77
N PHE A 213 19.75 -3.43 -11.78
CA PHE A 213 20.06 -3.13 -10.40
C PHE A 213 21.01 -4.15 -9.78
N ALA A 214 20.82 -5.44 -10.07
CA ALA A 214 21.75 -6.49 -9.64
C ALA A 214 23.17 -6.25 -10.18
N ARG A 215 23.28 -5.95 -11.48
CA ARG A 215 24.57 -5.60 -12.11
C ARG A 215 25.19 -4.32 -11.51
N ALA A 216 24.35 -3.33 -11.18
CA ALA A 216 24.79 -2.11 -10.52
C ALA A 216 25.39 -2.39 -9.14
N PHE A 217 24.71 -3.22 -8.36
CA PHE A 217 25.17 -3.64 -7.05
C PHE A 217 26.50 -4.41 -7.13
N GLU A 218 26.62 -5.32 -8.08
CA GLU A 218 27.86 -6.10 -8.34
C GLU A 218 28.99 -5.26 -8.95
N GLY A 219 28.71 -4.05 -9.46
CA GLY A 219 29.70 -3.21 -10.13
C GLY A 219 30.04 -3.66 -11.55
N SER A 220 29.15 -4.39 -12.22
CA SER A 220 29.34 -4.99 -13.56
C SER A 220 28.65 -4.20 -14.70
N LEU A 221 28.51 -2.89 -14.52
CA LEU A 221 27.82 -1.96 -15.44
C LEU A 221 28.74 -1.32 -16.48
#